data_AF-A0A7R9MG80-F1
#
_entry.id   AF-A0A7R9MG80-F1
#
_cell.length_a   1.000
_cell.length_b   1.000
_cell.length_c   1.000
_cell.angle_alpha   90.00
_cell.angle_beta   90.00
_cell.angle_gamma   90.00
#
_symmetry.space_group_name_H-M   'P 1'
#
loop_
_entity.id
_entity.type
_entity.pdbx_description
1 polymer ?
#
loop_
_entity_poly.entity_id
_entity_poly.type
_entity_poly.pdbx_seq_one_letter_code
_entity_poly.pdbx_strand_id
1 'polypeptide(L)'
;DLIEMSRMTFVGQQTRDRLNCALDAVVERTQDFTDSAYTSHEHREKILLLCDRARLELNTLLRIALCLEQASSTSPSEDFEASITQTIRASIDLKQELQDTALDQIDELFKLDASQLELVARLRNTALASDHERLDEYCEQFNEYCERVQEVCRLLHHTSTTETTQITSKHLE
;
A
#
# COMPACT_ATOMS: atom_id res chain seq x y z
N ASP A 1 -4.97 13.98 -9.50
CA ASP A 1 -4.80 14.20 -10.95
C ASP A 1 -5.96 13.69 -11.80
N LEU A 2 -6.18 12.38 -11.98
CA LEU A 2 -7.27 11.87 -12.86
C LEU A 2 -8.68 12.27 -12.41
N ILE A 3 -8.98 12.18 -11.11
CA ILE A 3 -10.27 12.61 -10.54
C ILE A 3 -10.45 14.13 -10.64
N GLU A 4 -9.35 14.87 -10.63
CA GLU A 4 -9.35 16.32 -10.75
C GLU A 4 -9.57 16.76 -12.21
N MET A 5 -9.06 15.99 -13.18
CA MET A 5 -9.38 16.17 -14.60
C MET A 5 -10.84 15.85 -14.92
N SER A 6 -11.47 14.90 -14.20
CA SER A 6 -12.92 14.69 -14.32
C SER A 6 -13.79 15.83 -13.77
N ARG A 7 -13.22 16.75 -12.95
CA ARG A 7 -13.92 17.97 -12.53
C ARG A 7 -14.03 19.00 -13.66
N MET A 8 -13.14 18.94 -14.65
CA MET A 8 -13.05 19.93 -15.73
C MET A 8 -13.61 19.45 -17.07
N THR A 9 -13.76 18.14 -17.25
CA THR A 9 -14.29 17.56 -18.49
C THR A 9 -15.24 16.43 -18.15
N PHE A 10 -16.40 16.45 -18.81
CA PHE A 10 -17.41 15.39 -18.83
C PHE A 10 -16.76 14.01 -18.72
N VAL A 11 -17.19 13.18 -17.76
CA VAL A 11 -16.62 11.84 -17.54
C VAL A 11 -17.10 10.92 -18.66
N GLY A 12 -16.54 11.07 -19.87
CA GLY A 12 -16.84 10.18 -20.98
C GLY A 12 -16.41 8.74 -20.68
N GLN A 13 -16.91 7.78 -21.46
CA GLN A 13 -16.65 6.35 -21.27
C GLN A 13 -15.17 6.03 -21.01
N GLN A 14 -14.26 6.65 -21.77
CA GLN A 14 -12.82 6.47 -21.62
C GLN A 14 -12.29 6.89 -20.22
N THR A 15 -12.81 7.95 -19.64
CA THR A 15 -12.42 8.41 -18.29
C THR A 15 -12.94 7.45 -17.23
N ARG A 16 -14.15 6.91 -17.39
CA ARG A 16 -14.73 5.90 -16.49
C ARG A 16 -13.90 4.62 -16.48
N ASP A 17 -13.54 4.12 -17.67
CA ASP A 17 -12.73 2.91 -17.82
C ASP A 17 -11.35 3.11 -17.18
N ARG A 18 -10.72 4.28 -17.40
CA ARG A 18 -9.45 4.63 -16.75
C ARG A 18 -9.54 4.68 -15.23
N LEU A 19 -10.62 5.21 -14.66
CA LEU A 19 -10.82 5.26 -13.22
C LEU A 19 -11.00 3.86 -12.61
N ASN A 20 -11.76 2.98 -13.27
CA ASN A 20 -11.90 1.59 -12.83
C ASN A 20 -10.57 0.85 -12.89
N CYS A 21 -9.85 0.92 -14.03
CA CYS A 21 -8.53 0.29 -14.16
C CYS A 21 -7.54 0.84 -13.12
N ALA A 22 -7.58 2.14 -12.83
CA ALA A 22 -6.72 2.73 -11.82
C ALA A 22 -7.03 2.22 -10.41
N LEU A 23 -8.32 2.10 -10.06
CA LEU A 23 -8.72 1.55 -8.76
C LEU A 23 -8.37 0.07 -8.64
N ASP A 24 -8.60 -0.73 -9.69
CA ASP A 24 -8.23 -2.15 -9.69
C ASP A 24 -6.73 -2.33 -9.50
N ALA A 25 -5.90 -1.54 -10.19
CA ALA A 25 -4.46 -1.56 -9.99
C ALA A 25 -4.02 -1.10 -8.59
N VAL A 26 -4.77 -0.21 -7.94
CA VAL A 26 -4.52 0.16 -6.54
C VAL A 26 -4.85 -1.02 -5.61
N VAL A 27 -6.02 -1.65 -5.79
CA VAL A 27 -6.44 -2.78 -4.96
C VAL A 27 -5.52 -3.99 -5.15
N GLU A 28 -5.06 -4.26 -6.37
CA GLU A 28 -4.04 -5.29 -6.63
C GLU A 28 -2.76 -5.00 -5.85
N ARG A 29 -2.25 -3.77 -5.88
CA ARG A 29 -1.06 -3.37 -5.09
C ARG A 29 -1.27 -3.41 -3.58
N THR A 30 -2.51 -3.34 -3.09
CA THR A 30 -2.75 -3.53 -1.65
C THR A 30 -2.56 -4.98 -1.20
N GLN A 31 -2.50 -5.95 -2.12
CA GLN A 31 -2.29 -7.36 -1.79
C GLN A 31 -0.90 -7.60 -1.18
N ASP A 32 0.11 -6.82 -1.58
CA ASP A 32 1.44 -6.86 -0.95
C ASP A 32 1.35 -6.63 0.57
N PHE A 33 0.39 -5.82 1.02
CA PHE A 33 0.15 -5.57 2.44
C PHE A 33 -0.73 -6.65 3.06
N THR A 34 -1.79 -7.11 2.40
CA THR A 34 -2.73 -8.07 3.00
C THR A 34 -2.17 -9.48 3.05
N ASP A 35 -1.29 -9.86 2.13
CA ASP A 35 -0.71 -11.21 2.05
C ASP A 35 0.59 -11.31 2.87
N SER A 36 1.14 -10.18 3.31
CA SER A 36 2.26 -10.11 4.25
C SER A 36 1.96 -10.90 5.54
N ALA A 37 2.90 -11.75 5.94
CA ALA A 37 2.83 -12.45 7.22
C ALA A 37 2.98 -11.50 8.43
N TYR A 38 3.53 -10.30 8.20
CA TYR A 38 3.83 -9.30 9.22
C TYR A 38 2.77 -8.20 9.34
N THR A 39 1.79 -8.15 8.43
CA THR A 39 0.64 -7.27 8.59
C THR A 39 -0.31 -7.82 9.65
N SER A 40 -0.64 -6.99 10.64
CA SER A 40 -1.58 -7.34 11.70
C SER A 40 -2.97 -7.65 11.13
N HIS A 41 -3.75 -8.45 11.86
CA HIS A 41 -5.14 -8.72 11.45
C HIS A 41 -5.96 -7.44 11.33
N GLU A 42 -5.76 -6.49 12.25
CA GLU A 42 -6.47 -5.21 12.28
C GLU A 42 -6.20 -4.38 11.02
N HIS A 43 -4.92 -4.19 10.66
CA HIS A 43 -4.55 -3.48 9.44
C HIS A 43 -5.08 -4.18 8.19
N ARG A 44 -4.94 -5.51 8.11
CA ARG A 44 -5.45 -6.30 6.98
C ARG A 44 -6.95 -6.11 6.78
N GLU A 45 -7.74 -6.21 7.84
CA GLU A 45 -9.19 -6.02 7.79
C GLU A 45 -9.54 -4.58 7.37
N LYS A 46 -8.85 -3.59 7.93
CA LYS A 46 -9.08 -2.17 7.63
C LYS A 46 -8.73 -1.82 6.18
N ILE A 47 -7.62 -2.33 5.65
CA ILE A 47 -7.24 -2.17 4.22
C ILE A 47 -8.33 -2.73 3.31
N LEU A 48 -8.82 -3.96 3.59
CA LEU A 48 -9.86 -4.59 2.78
C LEU A 48 -11.18 -3.78 2.82
N LEU A 49 -11.60 -3.32 4.01
CA LEU A 49 -12.77 -2.46 4.16
C LEU A 49 -12.63 -1.13 3.40
N LEU A 50 -11.44 -0.52 3.42
CA LEU A 50 -11.17 0.72 2.70
C LEU A 50 -11.12 0.51 1.19
N CYS A 51 -10.65 -0.65 0.71
CA CYS A 51 -10.75 -1.02 -0.71
C CYS A 51 -12.21 -1.15 -1.15
N ASP A 52 -13.05 -1.83 -0.37
CA ASP A 52 -14.48 -1.96 -0.65
C ASP A 52 -15.19 -0.61 -0.64
N ARG A 53 -14.84 0.26 0.31
CA ARG A 53 -15.33 1.64 0.36
C ARG A 53 -14.92 2.42 -0.87
N ALA A 54 -13.65 2.38 -1.28
CA ALA A 54 -13.19 3.08 -2.48
C ALA A 54 -13.94 2.60 -3.75
N ARG A 55 -14.20 1.29 -3.86
CA ARG A 55 -15.02 0.71 -4.93
C ARG A 55 -16.45 1.24 -4.89
N LEU A 56 -17.09 1.27 -3.73
CA LEU A 56 -18.45 1.77 -3.57
C LEU A 56 -18.58 3.24 -3.98
N GLU A 57 -17.67 4.08 -3.51
CA GLU A 57 -17.69 5.51 -3.78
C GLU A 57 -17.42 5.81 -5.26
N LEU A 58 -16.46 5.12 -5.88
CA LEU A 58 -16.23 5.24 -7.32
C LEU A 58 -17.46 4.82 -8.13
N ASN A 59 -18.08 3.68 -7.80
CA ASN A 59 -19.30 3.23 -8.49
C ASN A 59 -20.45 4.24 -8.36
N THR A 60 -20.57 4.87 -7.19
CA THR A 60 -21.56 5.94 -6.95
C THR A 60 -21.27 7.15 -7.84
N LEU A 61 -20.01 7.58 -7.92
CA LEU A 61 -19.58 8.68 -8.78
C LEU A 61 -19.89 8.39 -10.25
N LEU A 62 -19.53 7.20 -10.73
CA LEU A 62 -19.77 6.79 -12.12
C LEU A 62 -21.26 6.74 -12.46
N ARG A 63 -22.10 6.28 -11.53
CA ARG A 63 -23.56 6.26 -11.70
C ARG A 63 -24.14 7.67 -11.82
N ILE A 64 -23.74 8.60 -10.95
CA ILE A 64 -24.20 9.99 -11.01
C ILE A 64 -23.73 10.65 -12.32
N ALA A 65 -22.48 10.40 -12.73
CA ALA A 65 -21.94 10.89 -14.00
C ALA A 65 -22.77 10.41 -15.21
N LEU A 66 -23.20 9.16 -15.22
CA LEU A 66 -24.04 8.60 -16.28
C LEU A 66 -25.45 9.22 -16.30
N CYS A 67 -26.06 9.45 -15.14
CA CYS A 67 -27.36 10.10 -15.05
C CYS A 67 -27.32 11.54 -15.58
N LEU A 68 -26.27 12.31 -15.25
CA LEU A 68 -26.07 13.67 -15.75
C LEU A 68 -25.87 13.71 -17.27
N GLU A 69 -25.15 12.72 -17.82
CA GLU A 69 -24.97 12.57 -19.26
C GLU A 69 -26.30 12.32 -19.99
N GLN A 70 -27.14 11.44 -19.46
CA GLN A 70 -28.47 11.15 -20.02
C GLN A 70 -29.44 12.33 -19.90
N ALA A 71 -29.35 13.11 -18.82
CA ALA A 71 -30.20 14.26 -18.59
C ALA A 71 -29.85 15.49 -19.46
N SER A 72 -28.79 15.42 -20.28
CA SER A 72 -28.26 16.55 -21.08
C SER A 72 -27.92 17.78 -20.23
N SER A 73 -27.72 17.59 -18.93
CA SER A 73 -27.40 18.67 -17.98
C SER A 73 -25.89 18.89 -18.00
N THR A 74 -25.46 20.11 -18.36
CA THR A 74 -24.04 20.46 -18.46
C THR A 74 -23.45 21.02 -17.16
N SER A 75 -24.26 21.23 -16.12
CA SER A 75 -23.81 21.75 -14.83
C SER A 75 -23.57 20.60 -13.83
N PRO A 76 -22.40 20.56 -13.16
CA PRO A 76 -22.18 19.67 -12.02
C PRO A 76 -23.31 19.85 -10.99
N SER A 77 -24.01 18.78 -10.63
CA SER A 77 -24.94 18.83 -9.50
C SER A 77 -24.15 18.84 -8.19
N GLU A 78 -24.75 19.37 -7.12
CA GLU A 78 -24.17 19.32 -5.78
C GLU A 78 -23.84 17.87 -5.36
N ASP A 79 -24.70 16.92 -5.74
CA ASP A 79 -24.50 15.49 -5.53
C ASP A 79 -23.26 14.94 -6.25
N PHE A 80 -22.95 15.46 -7.45
CA PHE A 80 -21.78 15.04 -8.21
C PHE A 80 -20.47 15.51 -7.56
N GLU A 81 -20.40 16.78 -7.16
CA GLU A 81 -19.24 17.32 -6.43
C GLU A 81 -19.06 16.63 -5.05
N ALA A 82 -20.16 16.31 -4.37
CA ALA A 82 -20.13 15.54 -3.13
C ALA A 82 -19.55 14.14 -3.36
N SER A 83 -19.97 13.45 -4.42
CA SER A 83 -19.47 12.10 -4.75
C SER A 83 -18.00 12.10 -5.18
N ILE A 84 -17.55 13.14 -5.91
CA ILE A 84 -16.11 13.35 -6.19
C ILE A 84 -15.33 13.46 -4.89
N THR A 85 -15.78 14.35 -3.99
CA THR A 85 -15.12 14.59 -2.70
C THR A 85 -15.04 13.30 -1.87
N GLN A 86 -16.11 12.52 -1.88
CA GLN A 86 -16.17 11.27 -1.13
C GLN A 86 -15.24 10.19 -1.72
N THR A 87 -15.14 10.10 -3.04
CA THR A 87 -14.20 9.20 -3.73
C THR A 87 -12.74 9.58 -3.42
N ILE A 88 -12.43 10.87 -3.41
CA ILE A 88 -11.11 11.39 -3.01
C ILE A 88 -10.81 11.01 -1.56
N ARG A 89 -11.75 11.25 -0.63
CA ARG A 89 -11.57 10.90 0.79
C ARG A 89 -11.33 9.40 0.98
N ALA A 90 -12.12 8.55 0.35
CA ALA A 90 -11.91 7.10 0.43
C ALA A 90 -10.51 6.68 -0.07
N SER A 91 -10.00 7.35 -1.11
CA SER A 91 -8.67 7.10 -1.65
C SER A 91 -7.56 7.57 -0.70
N ILE A 92 -7.75 8.72 -0.02
CA ILE A 92 -6.84 9.24 0.99
C ILE A 92 -6.81 8.33 2.22
N ASP A 93 -7.98 7.92 2.71
CA ASP A 93 -8.10 7.03 3.87
C ASP A 93 -7.38 5.70 3.60
N LEU A 94 -7.56 5.11 2.40
CA LEU A 94 -6.82 3.91 2.00
C LEU A 94 -5.31 4.15 1.97
N LYS A 95 -4.85 5.25 1.36
CA LYS A 95 -3.43 5.59 1.33
C LYS A 95 -2.85 5.73 2.75
N GLN A 96 -3.57 6.40 3.63
CA GLN A 96 -3.14 6.60 5.02
C GLN A 96 -2.99 5.25 5.73
N GLU A 97 -3.96 4.34 5.56
CA GLU A 97 -3.87 3.01 6.17
C GLU A 97 -2.67 2.21 5.68
N LEU A 98 -2.35 2.27 4.39
CA LEU A 98 -1.14 1.61 3.84
C LEU A 98 0.15 2.22 4.43
N GLN A 99 0.17 3.55 4.61
CA GLN A 99 1.31 4.25 5.23
C GLN A 99 1.47 3.86 6.70
N ASP A 100 0.38 3.86 7.46
CA ASP A 100 0.37 3.47 8.87
C ASP A 100 0.83 2.02 9.02
N THR A 101 0.32 1.11 8.17
CA THR A 101 0.75 -0.29 8.16
C THR A 101 2.25 -0.45 7.89
N ALA A 102 2.80 0.28 6.92
CA ALA A 102 4.23 0.23 6.62
C ALA A 102 5.08 0.78 7.77
N LEU A 103 4.64 1.89 8.39
CA LEU A 103 5.34 2.49 9.54
C LEU A 103 5.31 1.58 10.77
N ASP A 104 4.19 0.94 11.06
CA ASP A 104 4.08 0.00 12.18
C ASP A 104 5.02 -1.20 12.00
N GLN A 105 5.14 -1.74 10.77
CA GLN A 105 6.08 -2.81 10.48
C GLN A 105 7.56 -2.37 10.64
N ILE A 106 7.89 -1.12 10.29
CA ILE A 106 9.22 -0.54 10.52
C ILE A 106 9.51 -0.39 12.02
N ASP A 107 8.54 0.11 12.78
CA ASP A 107 8.68 0.27 14.22
C ASP A 107 8.91 -1.08 14.92
N GLU A 108 8.24 -2.14 14.46
CA GLU A 108 8.53 -3.50 14.91
C GLU A 108 9.93 -3.98 14.51
N LEU A 109 10.36 -3.70 13.27
CA LEU A 109 11.69 -4.06 12.79
C LEU A 109 12.80 -3.41 13.63
N PHE A 110 12.66 -2.12 13.97
CA PHE A 110 13.62 -1.41 14.81
C PHE A 110 13.63 -1.87 16.26
N LYS A 111 12.49 -2.31 16.81
CA LYS A 111 12.44 -2.91 18.15
C LYS A 111 13.27 -4.20 18.22
N LEU A 112 13.40 -4.92 17.10
CA LEU A 112 14.20 -6.14 17.01
C LEU A 112 15.71 -5.86 16.87
N ASP A 113 16.12 -4.67 16.42
CA ASP A 113 17.50 -4.35 16.03
C ASP A 113 18.57 -4.67 17.10
N ALA A 114 18.27 -4.38 18.38
CA ALA A 114 19.17 -4.71 19.49
C ALA A 114 19.39 -6.23 19.67
N SER A 115 18.35 -7.04 19.44
CA SER A 115 18.44 -8.51 19.48
C SER A 115 19.12 -9.09 18.23
N GLN A 116 19.09 -8.37 17.11
CA GLN A 116 19.67 -8.81 15.84
C GLN A 116 21.17 -8.53 15.75
N LEU A 117 21.65 -7.44 16.35
CA LEU A 117 23.08 -7.23 16.61
C LEU A 117 23.68 -8.38 17.44
N GLU A 118 22.89 -8.95 18.36
CA GLU A 118 23.29 -10.13 19.13
C GLU A 118 23.31 -11.40 18.26
N LEU A 119 22.39 -11.55 17.29
CA LEU A 119 22.37 -12.68 16.36
C LEU A 119 23.65 -12.76 15.52
N VAL A 120 24.14 -11.63 14.99
CA VAL A 120 25.42 -11.58 14.25
C VAL A 120 26.59 -11.99 15.14
N ALA A 121 26.60 -11.57 16.41
CA ALA A 121 27.61 -11.99 17.37
C ALA A 121 27.54 -13.50 17.67
N ARG A 122 26.33 -14.06 17.81
CA ARG A 122 26.10 -15.50 18.03
C ARG A 122 26.53 -16.35 16.83
N LEU A 123 26.23 -15.91 15.60
CA LEU A 123 26.71 -16.51 14.35
C LEU A 123 28.24 -16.59 14.33
N ARG A 124 28.92 -15.47 14.61
CA ARG A 124 30.37 -15.43 14.66
C ARG A 124 30.93 -16.40 15.71
N ASN A 125 30.36 -16.40 16.92
CA ASN A 125 30.86 -17.21 18.02
C ASN A 125 30.66 -18.71 17.80
N THR A 126 29.52 -19.12 17.24
CA THR A 126 29.24 -20.53 16.89
C THR A 126 30.08 -21.04 15.74
N ALA A 127 30.32 -20.20 14.73
CA ALA A 127 31.27 -20.51 13.66
C ALA A 127 32.69 -20.74 14.21
N LEU A 128 33.16 -19.90 15.13
CA LEU A 128 34.45 -20.08 15.79
C LEU A 128 34.51 -21.34 16.66
N ALA A 129 33.39 -21.72 17.27
CA ALA A 129 33.26 -22.95 18.05
C ALA A 129 33.13 -24.22 17.19
N SER A 130 33.00 -24.08 15.86
CA SER A 130 32.71 -25.19 14.92
C SER A 130 31.45 -25.99 15.30
N ASP A 131 30.48 -25.32 15.92
CA ASP A 131 29.17 -25.89 16.27
C ASP A 131 28.23 -25.72 15.05
N HIS A 132 28.34 -26.65 14.10
CA HIS A 132 27.67 -26.56 12.80
C HIS A 132 26.14 -26.58 12.91
N GLU A 133 25.58 -27.35 13.84
CA GLU A 133 24.14 -27.47 14.04
C GLU A 133 23.53 -26.12 14.49
N ARG A 134 24.12 -25.49 15.50
CA ARG A 134 23.67 -24.15 15.94
C ARG A 134 23.98 -23.05 14.93
N LEU A 135 25.06 -23.20 14.16
CA LEU A 135 25.39 -22.25 13.10
C LEU A 135 24.30 -22.24 12.04
N ASP A 136 23.81 -23.40 11.62
CA ASP A 136 22.71 -23.52 10.65
C ASP A 136 21.43 -22.88 11.19
N GLU A 137 21.05 -23.15 12.45
CA GLU A 137 19.88 -22.51 13.09
C GLU A 137 19.96 -20.98 13.09
N TYR A 138 21.12 -20.42 13.41
CA TYR A 138 21.31 -18.96 13.43
C TYR A 138 21.36 -18.36 12.01
N CYS A 139 21.84 -19.12 11.02
CA CYS A 139 21.81 -18.69 9.62
C CYS A 139 20.37 -18.60 9.10
N GLU A 140 19.51 -19.56 9.45
CA GLU A 140 18.07 -19.52 9.12
C GLU A 140 17.41 -18.28 9.73
N GLN A 141 17.61 -18.03 11.03
CA GLN A 141 17.07 -16.84 11.72
C GLN A 141 17.55 -15.52 11.08
N PHE A 142 18.81 -15.46 10.64
CA PHE A 142 19.36 -14.27 10.00
C PHE A 142 18.77 -14.07 8.60
N ASN A 143 18.57 -15.15 7.84
CA ASN A 143 17.91 -15.07 6.54
C ASN A 143 16.45 -14.60 6.68
N GLU A 144 15.69 -15.12 7.64
CA GLU A 144 14.32 -14.64 7.92
C GLU A 144 14.31 -13.14 8.26
N TYR A 145 15.29 -12.66 9.02
CA TYR A 145 15.43 -11.23 9.30
C TYR A 145 15.72 -10.43 8.03
N CYS A 146 16.64 -10.86 7.18
CA CYS A 146 16.91 -10.22 5.89
C CYS A 146 15.68 -10.17 4.98
N GLU A 147 14.93 -11.27 4.90
CA GLU A 147 13.67 -11.34 4.15
C GLU A 147 12.65 -10.34 4.69
N ARG A 148 12.50 -10.24 6.03
CA ARG A 148 11.63 -9.24 6.66
C ARG A 148 12.05 -7.81 6.34
N VAL A 149 13.34 -7.49 6.37
CA VAL A 149 13.84 -6.15 5.98
C VAL A 149 13.49 -5.83 4.54
N GLN A 150 13.69 -6.79 3.62
CA GLN A 150 13.37 -6.62 2.20
C GLN A 150 11.87 -6.41 1.96
N GLU A 151 11.01 -7.12 2.69
CA GLU A 151 9.56 -6.97 2.61
C GLU A 151 9.12 -5.57 3.05
N VAL A 152 9.60 -5.09 4.20
CA VAL A 152 9.28 -3.74 4.69
C VAL A 152 9.75 -2.66 3.71
N CYS A 153 10.94 -2.81 3.13
CA CYS A 153 11.43 -1.91 2.08
C CYS A 153 10.51 -1.92 0.83
N ARG A 154 9.98 -3.08 0.44
CA ARG A 154 9.02 -3.20 -0.67
C ARG A 154 7.71 -2.49 -0.36
N LEU A 155 7.16 -2.64 0.84
CA LEU A 155 5.93 -1.96 1.27
C LEU A 155 6.11 -0.44 1.31
N LEU A 156 7.23 0.04 1.85
CA LEU A 156 7.60 1.46 1.82
C LEU A 156 7.69 2.03 0.42
N HIS A 157 8.19 1.25 -0.54
CA HIS A 157 8.24 1.66 -1.93
C HIS A 157 6.84 1.93 -2.49
N HIS A 158 5.85 1.10 -2.13
CA HIS A 158 4.46 1.29 -2.57
C HIS A 158 3.78 2.52 -1.97
N THR A 159 4.21 2.99 -0.79
CA THR A 159 3.62 4.15 -0.11
C THR A 159 4.37 5.47 -0.34
N SER A 160 5.59 5.42 -0.89
CA SER A 160 6.40 6.60 -1.18
C SER A 160 5.88 7.37 -2.40
N THR A 161 5.50 8.63 -2.19
CA THR A 161 5.01 9.53 -3.25
C THR A 161 6.10 10.25 -4.06
N THR A 162 7.38 10.01 -3.82
CA THR A 162 8.49 10.74 -4.46
C THR A 162 9.37 9.84 -5.32
N GLU A 163 9.38 10.07 -6.64
CA GLU A 163 10.32 9.47 -7.62
C GLU A 163 11.80 9.57 -7.18
N THR A 164 12.16 10.58 -6.40
CA THR A 164 13.51 10.79 -5.86
C THR A 164 13.94 9.76 -4.80
N THR A 165 13.01 9.08 -4.13
CA THR A 165 13.34 7.97 -3.18
C THR A 165 13.49 6.63 -3.89
N GLN A 166 12.94 6.48 -5.11
CA GLN A 166 13.02 5.24 -5.88
C GLN A 166 14.42 4.94 -6.42
N ILE A 167 15.25 5.98 -6.59
CA ILE A 167 16.61 5.85 -7.14
C ILE A 167 17.57 5.33 -6.07
N THR A 168 17.41 5.73 -4.80
CA THR A 168 18.31 5.31 -3.72
C THR A 168 18.09 3.85 -3.31
N SER A 169 16.84 3.34 -3.41
CA SER A 169 16.54 1.93 -3.10
C SER A 169 17.01 0.97 -4.19
N LYS A 170 17.04 1.38 -5.46
CA LYS A 170 17.55 0.57 -6.58
C LYS A 170 19.06 0.36 -6.56
N HIS A 171 19.79 1.13 -5.75
CA HIS A 171 21.23 1.04 -5.62
C HIS A 171 21.69 0.23 -4.39
N LEU A 172 20.75 -0.43 -3.69
CA LEU A 172 21.04 -1.30 -2.54
C LEU A 172 20.74 -2.80 -2.80
N GLU A 173 20.45 -3.16 -4.05
CA GLU A 173 20.53 -4.55 -4.57
C GLU A 173 21.95 -4.84 -5.05
#